data_AF-A0AAX3HZI3-F1
#
_entry.id   AF-A0AAX3HZI3-F1
#
_cell.length_a   1.000
_cell.length_b   1.000
_cell.length_c   1.000
_cell.angle_alpha   90.00
_cell.angle_beta   90.00
_cell.angle_gamma   90.00
#
_symmetry.space_group_name_H-M   'P 1'
#
loop_
_entity.id
_entity.type
_entity.pdbx_description
1 polymer ?
#
loop_
_entity_poly.entity_id
_entity_poly.type
_entity_poly.pdbx_seq_one_letter_code
_entity_poly.pdbx_strand_id
1 'polypeptide(L)'
;MEFLFNSKGQHIANLVNKQLHSPSGQNIGHYLENEKIFIDMRGRYLGEIMYNNRLLYNNYSSYKNMNFGSYGNYGNVGNYGNPGNYGSIGIISGYKDIVF
;
A
#
# COMPACT_ATOMS: atom_id res chain seq x y z
N MET A 1 -9.75 -3.69 -9.39
CA MET A 1 -9.66 -3.20 -8.01
C MET A 1 -9.21 -4.36 -7.14
N GLU A 2 -8.29 -4.11 -6.23
CA GLU A 2 -7.77 -5.11 -5.30
C GLU A 2 -7.75 -4.58 -3.87
N PHE A 3 -8.15 -5.40 -2.91
CA PHE A 3 -8.09 -5.08 -1.48
C PHE A 3 -6.72 -5.47 -0.93
N LEU A 4 -6.09 -4.54 -0.21
CA LEU A 4 -4.77 -4.74 0.39
C LEU A 4 -4.88 -4.81 1.90
N PHE A 5 -4.11 -5.74 2.48
CA PHE A 5 -4.19 -6.10 3.88
C PHE A 5 -2.84 -5.94 4.57
N ASN A 6 -2.85 -5.72 5.88
CA ASN A 6 -1.64 -5.81 6.70
C ASN A 6 -1.33 -7.28 7.07
N SER A 7 -0.25 -7.53 7.80
CA SER A 7 0.19 -8.88 8.20
C SER A 7 -0.86 -9.64 9.03
N LYS A 8 -1.76 -8.92 9.72
CA LYS A 8 -2.87 -9.47 10.52
C LYS A 8 -4.13 -9.76 9.69
N GLY A 9 -4.08 -9.52 8.38
CA GLY A 9 -5.22 -9.68 7.47
C GLY A 9 -6.26 -8.57 7.59
N GLN A 10 -5.94 -7.44 8.22
CA GLN A 10 -6.84 -6.29 8.30
C GLN A 10 -6.74 -5.49 7.00
N HIS A 11 -7.89 -5.11 6.43
CA HIS A 11 -7.94 -4.26 5.23
C HIS A 11 -7.40 -2.87 5.56
N ILE A 12 -6.41 -2.42 4.79
CA ILE A 12 -5.73 -1.14 5.01
C ILE A 12 -5.74 -0.22 3.79
N ALA A 13 -5.93 -0.75 2.58
CA ALA A 13 -5.95 0.06 1.37
C ALA A 13 -6.61 -0.68 0.19
N ASN A 14 -6.84 0.06 -0.89
CA ASN A 14 -7.39 -0.43 -2.15
C ASN A 14 -6.45 -0.02 -3.28
N LEU A 15 -6.12 -0.95 -4.18
CA LEU A 15 -5.41 -0.67 -5.41
C LEU A 15 -6.40 -0.57 -6.57
N VAL A 16 -6.48 0.63 -7.17
CA VAL A 16 -7.37 0.92 -8.30
C VAL A 16 -6.59 1.71 -9.34
N ASN A 17 -6.44 1.18 -10.55
CA ASN A 17 -5.74 1.86 -11.65
C ASN A 17 -4.35 2.43 -11.24
N LYS A 18 -3.56 1.63 -10.51
CA LYS A 18 -2.23 2.00 -9.96
C LYS A 18 -2.25 3.08 -8.87
N GLN A 19 -3.43 3.47 -8.39
CA GLN A 19 -3.59 4.40 -7.27
C GLN A 19 -3.91 3.60 -6.01
N LEU A 20 -3.28 4.01 -4.91
CA LEU A 20 -3.48 3.44 -3.60
C LEU A 20 -4.46 4.34 -2.85
N HIS A 21 -5.62 3.79 -2.50
CA HIS A 21 -6.64 4.51 -1.75
C HIS A 21 -6.79 3.93 -0.35
N SER A 22 -7.06 4.77 0.63
CA SER A 22 -7.49 4.34 1.96
C SER A 22 -8.82 3.57 1.86
N PRO A 23 -9.25 2.86 2.93
CA PRO A 23 -10.57 2.23 2.97
C PRO A 23 -11.71 3.24 2.79
N SER A 24 -11.50 4.50 3.19
CA SER A 24 -12.43 5.61 2.99
C SER A 24 -12.38 6.25 1.59
N GLY A 25 -11.51 5.76 0.71
CA GLY A 25 -11.39 6.23 -0.68
C GLY A 25 -10.49 7.44 -0.89
N GLN A 26 -9.82 7.93 0.16
CA GLN A 26 -8.81 8.97 0.02
C GLN A 26 -7.61 8.42 -0.77
N ASN A 27 -7.13 9.13 -1.78
CA ASN A 27 -5.87 8.76 -2.42
C ASN A 27 -4.70 9.00 -1.46
N ILE A 28 -3.94 7.95 -1.18
CA ILE A 28 -2.83 7.94 -0.23
C ILE A 28 -1.49 7.56 -0.89
N GLY A 29 -1.49 7.20 -2.17
CA GLY A 29 -0.27 6.86 -2.87
C GLY A 29 -0.44 6.26 -4.26
N HIS A 30 0.68 5.79 -4.81
CA HIS A 30 0.77 5.26 -6.17
C HIS A 30 1.59 3.98 -6.22
N TYR A 31 1.23 3.07 -7.12
CA TYR A 31 2.01 1.90 -7.48
C TYR A 31 2.92 2.21 -8.66
N LEU A 32 4.22 2.01 -8.48
CA LEU A 32 5.23 2.12 -9.54
C LEU A 32 5.52 0.72 -10.09
N GLU A 33 5.10 0.45 -11.33
CA GLU A 33 5.15 -0.90 -11.91
C GLU A 33 6.57 -1.39 -12.20
N ASN A 34 7.47 -0.50 -12.61
CA ASN A 34 8.84 -0.87 -12.97
C ASN A 34 9.61 -1.34 -11.72
N GLU A 35 9.45 -0.64 -10.61
CA GLU A 35 10.06 -0.91 -9.31
C GLU A 35 9.27 -1.92 -8.49
N LYS A 36 7.98 -2.13 -8.82
CA LYS A 36 7.01 -2.95 -8.08
C LYS A 36 6.82 -2.52 -6.61
N ILE A 37 6.84 -1.21 -6.37
CA ILE A 37 6.67 -0.61 -5.04
C ILE A 37 5.48 0.34 -5.00
N PHE A 38 5.04 0.66 -3.78
CA PHE A 38 4.15 1.76 -3.50
C PHE A 38 4.91 2.95 -2.95
N ILE A 39 4.45 4.15 -3.31
CA ILE A 39 4.92 5.43 -2.80
C ILE A 39 3.76 6.25 -2.26
N ASP A 40 4.01 7.09 -1.26
CA ASP A 40 3.02 8.03 -0.73
C ASP A 40 2.80 9.21 -1.69
N MET A 41 1.83 10.06 -1.41
CA MET A 41 1.55 11.27 -2.20
C MET A 41 2.72 12.26 -2.27
N ARG A 42 3.73 12.10 -1.40
CA ARG A 42 4.97 12.90 -1.37
C ARG A 42 6.12 12.25 -2.14
N GLY A 43 5.87 11.10 -2.77
CA GLY A 43 6.86 10.36 -3.54
C GLY A 43 7.76 9.45 -2.71
N ARG A 44 7.47 9.23 -1.42
CA ARG A 44 8.33 8.42 -0.53
C ARG A 44 7.87 6.98 -0.52
N TYR A 45 8.81 6.04 -0.44
CA TYR A 45 8.51 4.61 -0.35
C TYR A 45 7.53 4.28 0.81
N LEU A 46 6.47 3.56 0.47
CA LEU A 46 5.47 3.04 1.39
C LEU A 46 5.64 1.55 1.64
N GLY A 47 5.83 0.76 0.60
CA GLY A 47 5.84 -0.69 0.76
C GLY A 47 5.81 -1.48 -0.54
N GLU A 48 5.67 -2.78 -0.38
CA GLU A 48 5.63 -3.79 -1.43
C GLU A 48 4.48 -4.77 -1.17
N ILE A 49 4.00 -5.46 -2.21
CA ILE A 49 3.06 -6.56 -2.04
C ILE A 49 3.82 -7.84 -1.70
N MET A 50 3.50 -8.41 -0.54
CA MET A 50 3.87 -9.76 -0.11
C MET A 50 2.65 -10.68 -0.14
N TYR A 51 2.86 -11.99 -0.32
CA TYR A 51 1.79 -13.01 -0.27
C TYR A 51 0.50 -12.58 -1.01
N ASN A 52 0.70 -12.08 -2.23
CA ASN A 52 -0.33 -11.62 -3.19
C ASN A 52 -1.04 -10.31 -2.85
N ASN A 53 -1.41 -10.03 -1.61
CA ASN A 53 -2.21 -8.85 -1.26
C ASN A 53 -1.83 -8.20 0.09
N ARG A 54 -0.66 -8.53 0.63
CA ARG A 54 -0.16 -7.94 1.88
C ARG A 54 0.69 -6.74 1.56
N LEU A 55 0.18 -5.54 1.83
CA LEU A 55 0.95 -4.33 1.65
C LEU A 55 1.76 -4.08 2.93
N LEU A 56 3.08 -4.22 2.82
CA LEU A 56 4.00 -4.14 3.95
C LEU A 56 5.21 -3.26 3.61
N TYR A 57 5.75 -2.58 4.61
CA TYR A 57 6.98 -1.82 4.46
C TYR A 57 8.18 -2.75 4.63
N ASN A 58 9.08 -2.79 3.65
CA ASN A 58 10.32 -3.56 3.69
C ASN A 58 11.49 -2.69 4.20
N ASN A 59 12.03 -3.01 5.39
CA ASN A 59 13.15 -2.27 5.98
C ASN A 59 14.48 -2.44 5.23
N TYR A 60 14.56 -3.43 4.35
CA TYR A 60 15.72 -3.72 3.52
C TYR A 60 15.55 -3.27 2.06
N SER A 61 14.42 -2.64 1.70
CA SER A 61 14.21 -2.11 0.36
C SER A 61 15.32 -1.12 -0.01
N SER A 62 15.89 -1.25 -1.20
CA SER A 62 16.82 -0.27 -1.77
C SER A 62 16.17 1.10 -1.96
N TYR A 63 14.85 1.13 -2.05
CA TYR A 63 14.05 2.33 -2.29
C TYR A 63 13.63 3.08 -1.02
N LYS A 64 13.90 2.54 0.18
CA LYS A 64 13.37 3.05 1.45
C LYS A 64 13.70 4.52 1.76
N ASN A 65 14.82 5.01 1.22
CA ASN A 65 15.29 6.39 1.40
C ASN A 65 15.17 7.23 0.11
N MET A 66 14.55 6.69 -0.95
CA MET A 66 14.39 7.39 -2.21
C MET A 66 13.12 8.25 -2.21
N ASN A 67 13.16 9.30 -3.03
CA ASN A 67 12.00 10.10 -3.36
C ASN A 67 11.80 10.07 -4.88
N PHE A 68 10.61 9.68 -5.31
CA PHE A 68 10.24 9.51 -6.72
C PHE A 68 9.53 10.73 -7.32
N GLY A 69 9.52 11.85 -6.60
CA GLY A 69 8.74 13.03 -6.94
C GLY A 69 7.29 12.92 -6.49
N SER A 70 6.63 14.07 -6.31
CA SER A 70 5.20 14.09 -5.99
C SER A 70 4.41 13.80 -7.26
N TYR A 71 3.66 12.70 -7.22
CA TYR A 71 2.65 12.39 -8.22
C TYR A 71 1.39 13.19 -7.85
N GLY A 72 0.87 13.97 -8.81
CA GLY A 72 -0.22 14.92 -8.56
C GLY A 72 -1.46 14.27 -7.91
N ASN A 73 -2.31 15.10 -7.30
CA ASN A 73 -3.54 14.63 -6.66
C ASN A 73 -4.56 14.17 -7.71
N TYR A 74 -4.68 12.86 -7.89
CA TYR A 74 -5.84 12.24 -8.52
C TYR A 74 -6.99 12.19 -7.51
N GLY A 75 -8.21 12.46 -7.95
CA GLY A 75 -9.37 12.69 -7.09
C GLY A 75 -9.68 11.56 -6.09
N ASN A 76 -10.30 11.93 -4.98
CA ASN A 76 -10.84 10.96 -4.03
C ASN A 76 -12.03 10.23 -4.66
N VAL A 77 -12.23 9.00 -4.21
CA VAL A 77 -13.23 8.06 -4.68
C VAL A 77 -14.12 7.69 -3.49
N GLY A 78 -15.32 7.17 -3.76
CA GLY A 78 -16.25 6.76 -2.70
C GLY A 78 -15.71 5.61 -1.83
N ASN A 79 -16.42 5.28 -0.75
CA ASN A 79 -16.07 4.17 0.13
C ASN A 79 -16.06 2.84 -0.63
N TYR A 80 -15.01 2.05 -0.40
CA TYR A 80 -14.75 0.80 -1.12
C TYR A 80 -15.32 -0.46 -0.44
N GLY A 81 -16.08 -0.29 0.64
CA GLY A 81 -16.61 -1.39 1.44
C GLY A 81 -15.56 -2.05 2.35
N ASN A 82 -15.98 -3.09 3.09
CA ASN A 82 -15.12 -3.84 4.00
C ASN A 82 -15.06 -5.31 3.55
N PRO A 83 -13.92 -5.80 3.05
CA PRO A 83 -13.77 -7.17 2.56
C PRO A 83 -13.64 -8.23 3.68
N GLY A 84 -13.71 -7.83 4.95
CA GLY A 84 -13.47 -8.72 6.09
C GLY A 84 -11.99 -8.92 6.39
N ASN A 85 -11.68 -9.89 7.26
CA ASN A 85 -10.30 -10.22 7.63
C ASN A 85 -9.77 -11.38 6.77
N TYR A 86 -8.57 -11.21 6.21
CA TYR A 86 -7.95 -12.18 5.30
C TYR A 86 -6.98 -13.16 5.97
N GLY A 87 -7.02 -13.28 7.30
CA GLY A 87 -6.15 -14.14 8.10
C GLY A 87 -4.76 -13.55 8.37
N SER A 88 -4.19 -13.90 9.51
CA SER A 88 -2.82 -13.51 9.87
C SER A 88 -1.80 -14.37 9.14
N ILE A 89 -0.74 -13.74 8.64
CA ILE A 89 0.44 -14.43 8.09
C ILE A 89 1.64 -14.41 9.05
N GLY A 90 1.46 -13.88 10.26
CA GLY A 90 2.52 -13.73 11.25
C GLY A 90 3.50 -12.59 10.93
N ILE A 91 4.60 -12.54 11.70
CA ILE A 91 5.67 -11.55 11.52
C ILE A 91 6.64 -12.06 10.46
N ILE A 92 6.85 -11.27 9.41
CA ILE A 92 7.88 -11.53 8.41
C ILE A 92 9.12 -10.72 8.78
N SER A 93 10.26 -11.39 8.95
CA SER A 93 11.53 -10.71 9.26
C SER A 93 11.87 -9.65 8.20
N GLY A 94 12.21 -8.44 8.65
CA GLY A 94 12.52 -7.31 7.78
C GLY A 94 11.32 -6.49 7.32
N TYR A 95 10.09 -6.98 7.50
CA TYR A 95 8.88 -6.26 7.11
C TYR A 95 8.12 -5.74 8.33
N LYS A 96 7.36 -4.66 8.12
CA LYS A 96 6.45 -4.11 9.13
C LYS A 96 5.12 -3.69 8.50
N ASP A 97 4.06 -3.72 9.32
CA ASP A 97 2.76 -3.17 8.92
C ASP A 97 2.88 -1.67 8.66
N ILE A 98 2.16 -1.19 7.65
CA ILE A 98 2.02 0.23 7.33
C ILE A 98 0.86 0.81 8.14
N VAL A 99 1.06 2.03 8.63
CA VAL A 99 0.01 2.86 9.23
C VAL A 99 -0.05 4.15 8.42
N PHE A 100 -1.24 4.49 7.92
CA PHE A 100 -1.48 5.68 7.10
C PHE A 100 -1.86 6.89 7.93
#